data_AF-A0A836C0R1-F1
#
_entry.id   AF-A0A836C0R1-F1
#
_cell.length_a   1.000
_cell.length_b   1.000
_cell.length_c   1.000
_cell.angle_alpha   90.00
_cell.angle_beta   90.00
_cell.angle_gamma   90.00
#
_symmetry.space_group_name_H-M   'P 1'
#
loop_
_entity.id
_entity.type
_entity.pdbx_description
1 polymer ?
#
loop_
_entity_poly.entity_id
_entity_poly.type
_entity_poly.pdbx_seq_one_letter_code
_entity_poly.pdbx_strand_id
1 'polypeptide(L)'
;MMSLADDANEAFGKRVYRFMNGYSGPSGVAAYKEALGQVLTELTVELRARRQKLGLEKSPATKLLLMTLPPLGEVLGDRHNTRIDQYNTALREVVAAHAKQEAAKAEADPALSVEVVELHRACADAIEAADAKRTAGVAKARGVGVTVFYAMCDIIVCDVRKNVWGLGYDRQSQDAGLAVLCPDRIHLNNAGATLLVGLVGPHLRGLVPKE
;
A
#
# COMPACT_ATOMS: atom_id res chain seq x y z
N MET A 1 8.48 7.00 -1.27
CA MET A 1 9.81 7.12 -0.60
C MET A 1 10.49 8.47 -0.87
N MET A 2 10.57 8.99 -2.11
CA MET A 2 11.14 10.34 -2.35
C MET A 2 10.47 11.42 -1.50
N SER A 3 9.14 11.43 -1.43
CA SER A 3 8.38 12.39 -0.63
C SER A 3 8.71 12.33 0.86
N LEU A 4 8.86 11.12 1.39
CA LEU A 4 9.25 10.88 2.78
C LEU A 4 10.69 11.33 3.05
N ALA A 5 11.59 11.18 2.08
CA ALA A 5 12.95 11.69 2.15
C ALA A 5 13.01 13.22 2.01
N ASP A 6 12.13 13.81 1.20
CA ASP A 6 11.93 15.26 1.06
C ASP A 6 11.44 15.88 2.36
N ASP A 7 10.39 15.32 2.95
CA ASP A 7 9.80 15.79 4.21
C ASP A 7 10.76 15.59 5.41
N ALA A 8 11.58 14.54 5.39
CA ALA A 8 12.62 14.30 6.39
C ALA A 8 13.91 15.12 6.18
N ASN A 9 14.00 15.85 5.06
CA ASN A 9 15.23 16.46 4.56
C ASN A 9 16.44 15.50 4.55
N GLU A 10 16.20 14.21 4.30
CA GLU A 10 17.21 13.16 4.40
C GLU A 10 18.04 13.12 3.10
N ALA A 11 19.19 13.80 3.08
CA ALA A 11 20.05 13.89 1.91
C ALA A 11 20.46 12.51 1.36
N PHE A 12 20.73 11.55 2.24
CA PHE A 12 21.05 10.17 1.87
C PHE A 12 19.86 9.48 1.19
N GLY A 13 18.68 9.50 1.81
CA GLY A 13 17.46 8.92 1.25
C GLY A 13 17.08 9.51 -0.10
N LYS A 14 17.23 10.84 -0.28
CA LYS A 14 17.03 11.52 -1.58
C LYS A 14 18.01 10.99 -2.63
N ARG A 15 19.28 10.86 -2.28
CA ARG A 15 20.33 10.40 -3.20
C ARG A 15 20.13 8.94 -3.61
N VAL A 16 19.86 8.06 -2.64
CA VAL A 16 19.59 6.65 -2.88
C VAL A 16 18.35 6.48 -3.75
N TYR A 17 17.25 7.17 -3.43
CA TYR A 17 16.03 7.06 -4.24
C TYR A 17 16.27 7.55 -5.67
N ARG A 18 16.93 8.69 -5.86
CA ARG A 18 17.26 9.21 -7.21
C ARG A 18 18.15 8.25 -7.98
N PHE A 19 19.11 7.61 -7.31
CA PHE A 19 19.99 6.63 -7.95
C PHE A 19 19.22 5.37 -8.36
N MET A 20 18.35 4.84 -7.50
CA MET A 20 17.63 3.59 -7.75
C MET A 20 16.42 3.74 -8.68
N ASN A 21 15.72 4.88 -8.65
CA ASN A 21 14.43 5.07 -9.32
C ASN A 21 14.40 6.25 -10.30
N GLY A 22 15.51 6.99 -10.44
CA GLY A 22 15.53 8.25 -11.18
C GLY A 22 14.82 9.41 -10.45
N TYR A 23 14.76 10.57 -11.10
CA TYR A 23 13.95 11.70 -10.64
C TYR A 23 12.69 11.80 -11.50
N SER A 24 11.54 11.53 -10.90
CA SER A 24 10.24 11.52 -11.58
C SER A 24 9.42 12.82 -11.37
N GLY A 25 10.06 13.91 -10.92
CA GLY A 25 9.39 15.19 -10.67
C GLY A 25 8.98 15.42 -9.20
N PRO A 26 8.01 16.33 -8.96
CA PRO A 26 7.55 16.68 -7.62
C PRO A 26 6.94 15.51 -6.86
N SER A 27 7.21 15.42 -5.56
CA SER A 27 6.87 14.27 -4.72
C SER A 27 5.67 14.53 -3.77
N GLY A 28 4.94 15.64 -3.91
CA GLY A 28 3.87 16.04 -2.98
C GLY A 28 2.52 15.35 -3.17
N VAL A 29 1.61 15.50 -2.19
CA VAL A 29 0.23 14.99 -2.25
C VAL A 29 -0.55 15.53 -3.45
N ALA A 30 -0.33 16.80 -3.83
CA ALA A 30 -0.96 17.40 -5.01
C ALA A 30 -0.52 16.70 -6.31
N ALA A 31 0.79 16.51 -6.50
CA ALA A 31 1.34 15.80 -7.64
C ALA A 31 0.87 14.34 -7.68
N TYR A 32 0.78 13.69 -6.51
CA TYR A 32 0.19 12.35 -6.41
C TYR A 32 -1.28 12.30 -6.85
N LYS A 33 -2.11 13.26 -6.42
CA LYS A 33 -3.52 13.34 -6.84
C LYS A 33 -3.65 13.48 -8.35
N GLU A 34 -2.87 14.37 -8.94
CA GLU A 34 -2.88 14.62 -10.38
C GLU A 34 -2.46 13.37 -11.15
N ALA A 35 -1.31 12.78 -10.81
CA ALA A 35 -0.80 11.58 -11.47
C ALA A 35 -1.76 10.38 -11.31
N LEU A 36 -2.29 10.18 -10.10
CA LEU A 36 -3.26 9.10 -9.85
C LEU A 36 -4.55 9.30 -10.65
N GLY A 37 -5.06 10.53 -10.74
CA GLY A 37 -6.26 10.84 -11.51
C GLY A 37 -6.08 10.61 -13.01
N GLN A 38 -4.90 10.97 -13.54
CA GLN A 38 -4.54 10.70 -14.94
C GLN A 38 -4.48 9.19 -15.21
N VAL A 39 -3.68 8.45 -14.43
CA VAL A 39 -3.54 6.99 -14.57
C VAL A 39 -4.89 6.28 -14.44
N LEU A 40 -5.71 6.67 -13.47
CA LEU A 40 -7.03 6.09 -13.29
C LEU A 40 -7.94 6.32 -14.51
N THR A 41 -7.91 7.52 -15.08
CA THR A 41 -8.69 7.84 -16.28
C THR A 41 -8.22 7.03 -17.49
N GLU A 42 -6.91 6.94 -17.71
CA GLU A 42 -6.31 6.17 -18.80
C GLU A 42 -6.65 4.68 -18.70
N LEU A 43 -6.49 4.08 -17.51
CA LEU A 43 -6.83 2.68 -17.25
C LEU A 43 -8.31 2.39 -17.49
N THR A 44 -9.21 3.27 -17.03
CA THR A 44 -10.65 3.12 -17.24
C THR A 44 -11.01 3.14 -18.73
N VAL A 45 -10.42 4.06 -19.50
CA VAL A 45 -10.62 4.13 -20.96
C VAL A 45 -10.10 2.87 -21.65
N GLU A 46 -8.90 2.43 -21.30
CA GLU A 46 -8.29 1.24 -21.88
C GLU A 46 -9.10 -0.03 -21.56
N LEU A 47 -9.55 -0.18 -20.32
CA LEU A 47 -10.37 -1.32 -19.90
C LEU A 47 -11.71 -1.35 -20.63
N ARG A 48 -12.37 -0.19 -20.79
CA ARG A 48 -13.61 -0.08 -21.59
C ARG A 48 -13.37 -0.50 -23.04
N ALA A 49 -12.34 0.03 -23.68
CA ALA A 49 -11.99 -0.32 -25.07
C ALA A 49 -11.68 -1.81 -25.24
N ARG A 50 -10.94 -2.41 -24.28
CA ARG A 50 -10.65 -3.85 -24.26
C ARG A 50 -11.93 -4.67 -24.10
N ARG A 51 -12.86 -4.28 -23.22
CA ARG A 51 -14.15 -4.96 -23.03
C ARG A 51 -14.99 -4.95 -24.32
N GLN A 52 -15.10 -3.79 -24.97
CA GLN A 52 -15.79 -3.66 -26.26
C GLN A 52 -15.16 -4.56 -27.33
N LYS A 53 -13.83 -4.51 -27.47
CA LYS A 53 -13.09 -5.32 -28.45
C LYS A 53 -13.28 -6.83 -28.24
N LEU A 54 -13.38 -7.27 -26.99
CA LEU A 54 -13.55 -8.68 -26.63
C LEU A 54 -15.03 -9.13 -26.60
N GLY A 55 -15.99 -8.24 -26.92
CA GLY A 55 -17.42 -8.55 -26.87
C GLY A 55 -17.91 -8.87 -25.45
N LEU A 56 -17.22 -8.36 -24.42
CA LEU A 56 -17.49 -8.63 -23.01
C LEU A 56 -18.59 -7.75 -22.42
N GLU A 57 -19.42 -7.13 -23.27
CA GLU A 57 -20.54 -6.26 -22.87
C GLU A 57 -21.55 -6.99 -21.98
N LYS A 58 -21.68 -8.32 -22.17
CA LYS A 58 -22.53 -9.20 -21.35
C LYS A 58 -21.75 -10.04 -20.33
N SER A 59 -20.44 -9.84 -20.22
CA SER A 59 -19.57 -10.58 -19.31
C SER A 59 -19.57 -9.99 -17.90
N PRO A 60 -19.10 -10.76 -16.88
CA PRO A 60 -19.03 -10.28 -15.51
C PRO A 60 -18.33 -8.93 -15.38
N ALA A 61 -18.70 -8.20 -14.33
CA ALA A 61 -18.18 -6.87 -14.06
C ALA A 61 -16.65 -6.87 -13.99
N THR A 62 -16.01 -5.94 -14.69
CA THR A 62 -14.57 -5.66 -14.54
C THR A 62 -14.38 -4.72 -13.37
N LYS A 63 -13.50 -5.08 -12.45
CA LYS A 63 -13.19 -4.27 -11.26
C LYS A 63 -11.74 -3.82 -11.31
N LEU A 64 -11.51 -2.52 -11.15
CA LEU A 64 -10.20 -1.95 -10.90
C LEU A 64 -10.06 -1.69 -9.40
N LEU A 65 -9.15 -2.41 -8.75
CA LEU A 65 -8.92 -2.30 -7.31
C LEU A 65 -7.75 -1.34 -7.05
N LEU A 66 -7.99 -0.26 -6.31
CA LEU A 66 -6.95 0.65 -5.84
C LEU A 66 -6.73 0.41 -4.35
N MET A 67 -5.50 0.12 -3.97
CA MET A 67 -5.16 -0.24 -2.61
C MET A 67 -4.57 0.94 -1.87
N THR A 68 -5.02 1.18 -0.64
CA THR A 68 -4.36 2.14 0.25
C THR A 68 -2.96 1.66 0.61
N LEU A 69 -2.04 2.62 0.76
CA LEU A 69 -0.67 2.34 1.16
C LEU A 69 -0.65 1.81 2.59
N PRO A 70 0.02 0.67 2.86
CA PRO A 70 0.17 0.18 4.23
C PRO A 70 0.99 1.17 5.07
N PRO A 71 0.92 1.07 6.41
CA PRO A 71 1.81 1.80 7.30
C PRO A 71 3.29 1.57 6.96
N LEU A 72 4.12 2.59 7.22
CA LEU A 72 5.57 2.47 7.20
C LEU A 72 6.09 2.39 8.63
N GLY A 73 6.70 1.27 8.98
CA GLY A 73 6.84 0.89 10.38
C GLY A 73 5.49 0.68 11.07
N GLU A 74 5.56 0.33 12.36
CA GLU A 74 4.36 0.05 13.16
C GLU A 74 4.10 1.12 14.22
N VAL A 75 4.71 2.29 14.07
CA VAL A 75 4.42 3.48 14.90
C VAL A 75 3.43 4.36 14.15
N LEU A 76 2.14 4.04 14.26
CA LEU A 76 1.06 4.65 13.46
C LEU A 76 0.98 6.18 13.61
N GLY A 77 1.34 6.73 14.77
CA GLY A 77 1.32 8.19 15.03
C GLY A 77 2.57 8.94 14.57
N ASP A 78 3.52 8.28 13.90
CA ASP A 78 4.73 8.94 13.45
C ASP A 78 4.50 9.81 12.19
N ARG A 79 5.51 10.63 11.87
CA ARG A 79 5.44 11.55 10.73
C ARG A 79 5.27 10.84 9.39
N HIS A 80 5.79 9.62 9.26
CA HIS A 80 5.74 8.87 8.01
C HIS A 80 4.34 8.33 7.79
N ASN A 81 3.71 7.77 8.83
CA ASN A 81 2.34 7.30 8.78
C ASN A 81 1.32 8.43 8.65
N THR A 82 1.57 9.59 9.28
CA THR A 82 0.77 10.81 9.02
C THR A 82 0.78 11.18 7.53
N ARG A 83 1.92 11.03 6.87
CA ARG A 83 2.06 11.30 5.43
C ARG A 83 1.39 10.23 4.58
N ILE A 84 1.50 8.96 4.98
CA ILE A 84 0.75 7.86 4.35
C ILE A 84 -0.76 8.11 4.43
N ASP A 85 -1.28 8.61 5.56
CA ASP A 85 -2.69 8.97 5.71
C ASP A 85 -3.13 10.07 4.74
N GLN A 86 -2.27 11.07 4.52
CA GLN A 86 -2.53 12.12 3.53
C GLN A 86 -2.63 11.55 2.11
N TYR A 87 -1.73 10.63 1.74
CA TYR A 87 -1.80 9.95 0.44
C TYR A 87 -3.03 9.04 0.32
N ASN A 88 -3.37 8.31 1.38
CA ASN A 88 -4.56 7.45 1.39
C ASN A 88 -5.86 8.26 1.32
N THR A 89 -5.91 9.41 1.98
CA THR A 89 -7.02 10.37 1.84
C THR A 89 -7.11 10.89 0.41
N ALA A 90 -5.99 11.29 -0.18
CA ALA A 90 -5.92 11.72 -1.56
C ALA A 90 -6.38 10.65 -2.55
N LEU A 91 -6.01 9.39 -2.34
CA LEU A 91 -6.47 8.26 -3.15
C LEU A 91 -7.98 8.14 -3.13
N ARG A 92 -8.60 8.16 -1.94
CA ARG A 92 -10.07 8.06 -1.80
C ARG A 92 -10.78 9.23 -2.47
N GLU A 93 -10.26 10.44 -2.33
CA GLU A 93 -10.81 11.63 -2.99
C GLU A 93 -10.75 11.53 -4.51
N VAL A 94 -9.62 11.07 -5.07
CA VAL A 94 -9.46 10.87 -6.52
C VAL A 94 -10.43 9.81 -7.04
N VAL A 95 -10.56 8.68 -6.34
CA VAL A 95 -11.51 7.62 -6.73
C VAL A 95 -12.95 8.13 -6.67
N ALA A 96 -13.33 8.86 -5.62
CA ALA A 96 -14.66 9.43 -5.49
C ALA A 96 -14.97 10.47 -6.59
N ALA A 97 -13.99 11.32 -6.94
CA ALA A 97 -14.13 12.28 -8.02
C ALA A 97 -14.26 11.58 -9.39
N HIS A 98 -13.44 10.55 -9.63
CA HIS A 98 -13.51 9.76 -10.85
C HIS A 98 -14.86 9.03 -11.00
N ALA A 99 -15.35 8.40 -9.93
CA ALA A 99 -16.66 7.74 -9.95
C ALA A 99 -17.81 8.72 -10.30
N LYS A 100 -17.78 9.95 -9.78
CA LYS A 100 -18.74 10.99 -10.14
C LYS A 100 -18.64 11.40 -11.61
N GLN A 101 -17.43 11.53 -12.13
CA GLN A 101 -17.20 11.86 -13.54
C GLN A 101 -17.69 10.75 -14.47
N GLU A 102 -17.40 9.48 -14.14
CA GLU A 102 -17.85 8.34 -14.94
C GLU A 102 -19.38 8.21 -14.92
N ALA A 103 -20.02 8.41 -13.76
CA ALA A 103 -21.49 8.37 -13.66
C ALA A 103 -22.20 9.46 -14.48
N ALA A 104 -21.52 10.56 -14.78
CA ALA A 104 -22.07 11.66 -15.59
C ALA A 104 -21.90 11.45 -17.11
N LYS A 105 -21.12 10.45 -17.54
CA LYS A 105 -20.88 10.17 -18.97
C LYS A 105 -22.03 9.36 -19.57
N ALA A 106 -22.46 9.74 -20.77
CA ALA A 106 -23.45 8.97 -21.53
C ALA A 106 -22.95 7.56 -21.91
N GLU A 107 -21.63 7.39 -22.01
CA GLU A 107 -20.94 6.14 -22.35
C GLU A 107 -20.44 5.37 -21.11
N ALA A 108 -21.02 5.63 -19.94
CA ALA A 108 -20.68 4.88 -18.73
C ALA A 108 -20.91 3.38 -18.96
N ASP A 109 -19.88 2.57 -18.70
CA ASP A 109 -20.01 1.11 -18.68
C ASP A 109 -20.41 0.70 -17.26
N PRO A 110 -21.67 0.31 -17.01
CA PRO A 110 -22.12 -0.05 -15.67
C PRO A 110 -21.44 -1.32 -15.13
N ALA A 111 -20.80 -2.10 -16.00
CA ALA A 111 -20.05 -3.29 -15.64
C ALA A 111 -18.55 -3.01 -15.39
N LEU A 112 -18.09 -1.75 -15.45
CA LEU A 112 -16.75 -1.35 -15.04
C LEU A 112 -16.82 -0.56 -13.73
N SER A 113 -16.23 -1.07 -12.65
CA SER A 113 -16.18 -0.38 -11.35
C SER A 113 -14.75 -0.15 -10.88
N VAL A 114 -14.57 0.91 -10.10
CA VAL A 114 -13.33 1.24 -9.39
C VAL A 114 -13.61 1.14 -7.90
N GLU A 115 -12.84 0.33 -7.19
CA GLU A 115 -13.06 0.04 -5.77
C GLU A 115 -11.78 0.27 -4.97
N VAL A 116 -11.92 0.83 -3.76
CA VAL A 116 -10.79 1.03 -2.84
C VAL A 116 -10.64 -0.16 -1.90
N VAL A 117 -9.43 -0.71 -1.82
CA VAL A 117 -9.06 -1.79 -0.89
C VAL A 117 -8.33 -1.17 0.30
N GLU A 118 -8.92 -1.29 1.49
CA GLU A 118 -8.48 -0.63 2.73
C GLU A 118 -7.37 -1.40 3.47
N LEU A 119 -6.23 -1.63 2.80
CA LEU A 119 -5.09 -2.32 3.39
C LEU A 119 -4.51 -1.55 4.60
N HIS A 120 -4.41 -0.22 4.50
CA HIS A 120 -3.88 0.59 5.59
C HIS A 120 -4.64 0.35 6.91
N ARG A 121 -5.98 0.39 6.84
CA ARG A 121 -6.83 0.21 8.02
C ARG A 121 -6.68 -1.18 8.61
N ALA A 122 -6.68 -2.22 7.78
CA ALA A 122 -6.48 -3.59 8.25
C ALA A 122 -5.13 -3.80 8.95
N CYS A 123 -4.05 -3.20 8.42
CA CYS A 123 -2.74 -3.22 9.06
C CYS A 123 -2.75 -2.43 10.38
N ALA A 124 -3.34 -1.24 10.40
CA ALA A 124 -3.44 -0.42 11.61
C ALA A 124 -4.21 -1.14 12.73
N ASP A 125 -5.36 -1.72 12.43
CA ASP A 125 -6.15 -2.51 13.39
C ASP A 125 -5.35 -3.70 13.95
N ALA A 126 -4.57 -4.38 13.10
CA ALA A 126 -3.72 -5.49 13.53
C ALA A 126 -2.55 -5.05 14.41
N ILE A 127 -1.94 -3.89 14.12
CA ILE A 127 -0.88 -3.27 14.93
C ILE A 127 -1.44 -2.87 16.30
N GLU A 128 -2.57 -2.17 16.33
CA GLU A 128 -3.25 -1.75 17.57
C GLU A 128 -3.64 -2.96 18.43
N ALA A 129 -4.16 -4.03 17.81
CA ALA A 129 -4.49 -5.28 18.52
C ALA A 129 -3.24 -5.96 19.10
N ALA A 130 -2.11 -5.92 18.39
CA ALA A 130 -0.83 -6.43 18.90
C ALA A 130 -0.30 -5.56 20.06
N ASP A 131 -0.41 -4.25 19.96
CA ASP A 131 -0.01 -3.30 21.02
C ASP A 131 -0.86 -3.43 22.28
N ALA A 132 -2.17 -3.62 22.15
CA ALA A 132 -3.06 -3.88 23.28
C ALA A 132 -2.63 -5.14 24.04
N LYS A 133 -2.26 -6.21 23.32
CA LYS A 133 -1.74 -7.46 23.92
C LYS A 133 -0.38 -7.25 24.61
N ARG A 134 0.49 -6.42 24.05
CA ARG A 134 1.81 -6.09 24.66
C ARG A 134 1.65 -5.29 25.96
N THR A 135 0.81 -4.26 25.93
CA THR A 135 0.55 -3.35 27.07
C THR A 135 -0.14 -4.06 28.24
N ALA A 136 -0.92 -5.11 27.94
CA ALA A 136 -1.60 -5.94 28.94
C ALA A 136 -0.68 -6.94 29.69
N GLY A 137 0.62 -7.02 29.38
CA GLY A 137 1.55 -7.77 30.26
C GLY A 137 2.87 -8.29 29.69
N VAL A 138 3.30 -8.00 28.45
CA VAL A 138 4.49 -8.66 27.87
C VAL A 138 5.22 -7.74 26.87
N ALA A 139 6.38 -7.24 27.27
CA ALA A 139 7.41 -6.53 26.48
C ALA A 139 7.13 -5.07 26.03
N LYS A 140 8.23 -4.28 26.04
CA LYS A 140 8.29 -2.85 25.71
C LYS A 140 8.37 -2.66 24.18
N ALA A 141 7.50 -1.85 23.60
CA ALA A 141 7.57 -1.48 22.18
C ALA A 141 8.91 -0.80 21.86
N ARG A 142 9.66 -1.33 20.89
CA ARG A 142 10.80 -0.64 20.28
C ARG A 142 10.32 0.09 19.02
N GLY A 143 9.50 1.11 19.22
CA GLY A 143 9.11 2.02 18.15
C GLY A 143 10.27 2.97 17.83
N VAL A 144 11.10 2.63 16.84
CA VAL A 144 11.99 3.61 16.20
C VAL A 144 11.40 3.90 14.83
N GLY A 145 11.07 5.17 14.57
CA GLY A 145 10.57 5.61 13.27
C GLY A 145 11.49 5.18 12.13
N VAL A 146 10.92 4.94 10.96
CA VAL A 146 11.67 4.44 9.79
C VAL A 146 12.38 5.60 9.09
N THR A 147 13.71 5.65 9.11
CA THR A 147 14.49 6.47 8.15
C THR A 147 14.95 5.60 6.99
N VAL A 148 15.27 6.21 5.84
CA VAL A 148 15.76 5.42 4.69
C VAL A 148 17.07 4.71 5.04
N PHE A 149 17.96 5.39 5.77
CA PHE A 149 19.18 4.78 6.29
C PHE A 149 18.92 3.54 7.17
N TYR A 150 18.04 3.65 8.18
CA TYR A 150 17.75 2.51 9.06
C TYR A 150 17.04 1.38 8.32
N ALA A 151 16.12 1.69 7.42
CA ALA A 151 15.48 0.68 6.57
C ALA A 151 16.51 -0.07 5.73
N MET A 152 17.49 0.61 5.13
CA MET A 152 18.55 -0.06 4.37
C MET A 152 19.44 -0.95 5.24
N CYS A 153 19.83 -0.47 6.43
CA CYS A 153 20.58 -1.29 7.38
C CYS A 153 19.77 -2.53 7.78
N ASP A 154 18.48 -2.37 8.07
CA ASP A 154 17.59 -3.46 8.43
C ASP A 154 17.45 -4.44 7.26
N ILE A 155 17.31 -3.99 6.00
CA ILE A 155 17.29 -4.85 4.80
C ILE A 155 18.56 -5.70 4.72
N ILE A 156 19.74 -5.09 4.85
CA ILE A 156 21.02 -5.81 4.76
C ILE A 156 21.15 -6.82 5.90
N VAL A 157 20.83 -6.42 7.14
CA VAL A 157 20.89 -7.30 8.31
C VAL A 157 19.90 -8.46 8.18
N CYS A 158 18.70 -8.20 7.66
CA CYS A 158 17.68 -9.22 7.41
C CYS A 158 18.16 -10.27 6.41
N ASP A 159 18.79 -9.81 5.33
CA ASP A 159 19.31 -10.68 4.28
C ASP A 159 20.48 -11.54 4.79
N VAL A 160 21.41 -10.95 5.56
CA VAL A 160 22.47 -11.69 6.24
C VAL A 160 21.88 -12.73 7.19
N ARG A 161 20.89 -12.37 8.01
CA ARG A 161 20.26 -13.31 8.95
C ARG A 161 19.57 -14.48 8.26
N LYS A 162 18.95 -14.23 7.12
CA LYS A 162 18.33 -15.27 6.31
C LYS A 162 19.39 -16.18 5.66
N ASN A 163 20.37 -15.59 5.00
CA ASN A 163 21.30 -16.34 4.14
C ASN A 163 22.45 -16.99 4.92
N VAL A 164 22.88 -16.41 6.04
CA VAL A 164 23.97 -16.95 6.88
C VAL A 164 23.44 -17.82 8.02
N TRP A 165 22.33 -17.43 8.66
CA TRP A 165 21.80 -18.13 9.84
C TRP A 165 20.48 -18.86 9.60
N GLY A 166 19.94 -18.85 8.38
CA GLY A 166 18.70 -19.57 8.04
C GLY A 166 17.45 -19.02 8.73
N LEU A 167 17.48 -17.79 9.27
CA LEU A 167 16.34 -17.20 9.97
C LEU A 167 15.33 -16.65 8.96
N GLY A 168 14.14 -17.27 8.90
CA GLY A 168 13.03 -16.78 8.08
C GLY A 168 12.56 -15.38 8.50
N TYR A 169 12.05 -14.58 7.55
CA TYR A 169 11.66 -13.19 7.80
C TYR A 169 10.56 -13.05 8.86
N ASP A 170 9.59 -13.99 8.93
CA ASP A 170 8.56 -13.98 9.96
C ASP A 170 9.12 -14.11 11.38
N ARG A 171 10.11 -15.01 11.55
CA ARG A 171 10.76 -15.19 12.84
C ARG A 171 11.50 -13.92 13.23
N GLN A 172 12.21 -13.31 12.27
CA GLN A 172 12.88 -12.04 12.49
C GLN A 172 11.88 -10.90 12.82
N SER A 173 10.70 -10.88 12.20
CA SER A 173 9.63 -9.92 12.51
C SER A 173 9.10 -10.11 13.93
N GLN A 174 8.85 -11.36 14.34
CA GLN A 174 8.43 -11.69 15.70
C GLN A 174 9.46 -11.27 16.74
N ASP A 175 10.75 -11.56 16.50
CA ASP A 175 11.85 -11.14 17.36
C ASP A 175 11.96 -9.60 17.46
N ALA A 176 11.61 -8.89 16.38
CA ALA A 176 11.53 -7.43 16.34
C ALA A 176 10.22 -6.86 16.94
N GLY A 177 9.28 -7.72 17.32
CA GLY A 177 7.97 -7.32 17.85
C GLY A 177 7.02 -6.75 16.80
N LEU A 178 7.23 -7.04 15.52
CA LEU A 178 6.41 -6.55 14.40
C LEU A 178 5.21 -7.46 14.16
N ALA A 179 4.03 -6.86 14.04
CA ALA A 179 2.76 -7.52 13.83
C ALA A 179 2.54 -7.88 12.35
N VAL A 180 2.76 -6.94 11.43
CA VAL A 180 2.36 -7.06 10.02
C VAL A 180 3.50 -6.76 9.05
N LEU A 181 4.63 -6.21 9.52
CA LEU A 181 5.77 -5.87 8.69
C LEU A 181 6.94 -6.85 8.85
N CYS A 182 7.71 -6.99 7.77
CA CYS A 182 9.05 -7.55 7.75
C CYS A 182 9.99 -6.71 8.62
N PRO A 183 11.16 -7.23 9.03
CA PRO A 183 12.03 -6.49 9.93
C PRO A 183 12.65 -5.23 9.31
N ASP A 184 12.57 -5.08 7.97
CA ASP A 184 12.86 -3.83 7.25
C ASP A 184 11.83 -2.72 7.45
N ARG A 185 10.68 -3.03 8.08
CA ARG A 185 9.59 -2.10 8.41
C ARG A 185 8.96 -1.44 7.18
N ILE A 186 9.10 -2.05 6.00
CA ILE A 186 8.52 -1.57 4.74
C ILE A 186 7.67 -2.65 4.10
N HIS A 187 8.20 -3.88 3.99
CA HIS A 187 7.49 -4.97 3.34
C HIS A 187 6.55 -5.67 4.33
N LEU A 188 5.48 -6.27 3.83
CA LEU A 188 4.57 -7.09 4.65
C LEU A 188 5.25 -8.41 5.01
N ASN A 189 5.10 -8.85 6.26
CA ASN A 189 5.40 -10.24 6.64
C ASN A 189 4.22 -11.17 6.25
N ASN A 190 4.27 -12.45 6.61
CA ASN A 190 3.18 -13.38 6.25
C ASN A 190 1.83 -13.02 6.89
N ALA A 191 1.81 -12.43 8.08
CA ALA A 191 0.57 -11.95 8.70
C ALA A 191 -0.01 -10.77 7.91
N GLY A 192 0.82 -9.79 7.54
CA GLY A 192 0.42 -8.67 6.67
C GLY A 192 -0.05 -9.13 5.28
N ALA A 193 0.66 -10.08 4.67
CA ALA A 193 0.25 -10.69 3.41
C ALA A 193 -1.10 -11.43 3.52
N THR A 194 -1.34 -12.11 4.65
CA THR A 194 -2.62 -12.77 4.93
C THR A 194 -3.77 -11.77 5.02
N LEU A 195 -3.55 -10.60 5.65
CA LEU A 195 -4.55 -9.51 5.67
C LEU A 195 -4.86 -9.04 4.25
N LEU A 196 -3.84 -8.82 3.43
CA LEU A 196 -4.00 -8.44 2.03
C LEU A 196 -4.83 -9.47 1.24
N VAL A 197 -4.50 -10.76 1.36
CA VAL A 197 -5.26 -11.84 0.70
C VAL A 197 -6.71 -11.88 1.20
N GLY A 198 -6.92 -11.66 2.50
CA GLY A 198 -8.26 -11.57 3.09
C GLY A 198 -9.10 -10.42 2.54
N LEU A 199 -8.47 -9.29 2.23
CA LEU A 199 -9.12 -8.12 1.63
C LEU A 199 -9.41 -8.30 0.14
N VAL A 200 -8.46 -8.82 -0.63
CA VAL A 200 -8.60 -8.96 -2.10
C VAL A 200 -9.43 -10.17 -2.49
N GLY A 201 -9.33 -11.26 -1.73
CA GLY A 201 -10.00 -12.54 -2.02
C GLY A 201 -11.52 -12.43 -2.28
N PRO A 202 -12.30 -11.69 -1.48
CA PRO A 202 -13.72 -11.45 -1.74
C PRO A 202 -14.01 -10.82 -3.11
N HIS A 203 -13.17 -9.88 -3.57
CA HIS A 203 -13.34 -9.24 -4.88
C HIS A 203 -13.05 -10.21 -6.03
N LEU A 204 -12.10 -11.14 -5.86
CA LEU A 204 -11.76 -12.13 -6.88
C LEU A 204 -12.78 -13.27 -6.96
N ARG A 205 -13.29 -13.74 -5.83
CA ARG A 205 -14.31 -14.82 -5.79
C ARG A 205 -15.61 -14.44 -6.50
N GLY A 206 -15.93 -13.14 -6.59
CA GLY A 206 -17.07 -12.64 -7.35
C GLY A 206 -16.89 -12.63 -8.87
N LEU A 207 -15.68 -12.90 -9.38
CA LEU A 207 -15.35 -12.87 -10.81
C LEU A 207 -15.35 -14.26 -11.46
N VAL A 208 -15.27 -15.32 -10.66
CA VAL A 208 -15.34 -16.70 -11.17
C VAL A 208 -16.81 -17.11 -11.26
N PRO A 209 -17.32 -17.51 -12.44
CA PRO A 209 -18.67 -18.06 -12.57
C PRO A 209 -18.84 -19.23 -11.59
N LYS A 210 -19.96 -19.27 -10.86
CA LYS A 210 -20.31 -20.48 -10.11
C LYS A 210 -20.70 -21.53 -11.16
N GLU A 211 -19.91 -22.59 -11.25
CA GLU A 211 -20.28 -23.81 -11.97
C GLU A 211 -21.49 -24.49 -11.34
#